data_AF-A0A7R9Y9A4-F1
#
_entry.id   AF-A0A7R9Y9A4-F1
#
_cell.length_a   1.000
_cell.length_b   1.000
_cell.length_c   1.000
_cell.angle_alpha   90.00
_cell.angle_beta   90.00
_cell.angle_gamma   90.00
#
_symmetry.space_group_name_H-M   'P 1'
#
loop_
_entity.id
_entity.type
_entity.pdbx_description
1 polymer ?
#
loop_
_entity_poly.entity_id
_entity_poly.type
_entity_poly.pdbx_seq_one_letter_code
_entity_poly.pdbx_strand_id
1 'polypeptide(L)'
;MRALAARNLWPEGSIFRIPSVKEAMPLLRFAGPLSIIVLTRIIGFVFMSAAAAKLGTTALAAHQVLISLFILFACFAEPLSQVGQTMLPKLFDKGAKGDVNASKKAKALFRTILRVGASFAGVLSIATAAAVYFGGAIVTSDAGVISAMREACPIV
;
A
#
# COMPACT_ATOMS: atom_id res chain seq x y z
N MET A 1 -29.26 -0.04 -14.46
CA MET A 1 -29.46 -1.15 -15.41
C MET A 1 -29.85 -0.68 -16.82
N ARG A 2 -30.91 0.12 -16.99
CA ARG A 2 -31.31 0.66 -18.31
C ARG A 2 -30.23 1.46 -19.07
N ALA A 3 -29.38 2.21 -18.35
CA ALA A 3 -28.30 2.98 -18.96
C ALA A 3 -27.17 2.15 -19.60
N LEU A 4 -26.99 0.88 -19.16
CA LEU A 4 -25.99 -0.04 -19.72
C LEU A 4 -26.54 -0.81 -20.93
N ALA A 5 -27.83 -1.20 -20.87
CA ALA A 5 -28.55 -1.80 -21.99
C ALA A 5 -28.69 -0.82 -23.17
N ALA A 6 -28.98 0.46 -22.91
CA ALA A 6 -29.05 1.49 -23.94
C ALA A 6 -27.70 1.75 -24.66
N ARG A 7 -26.59 1.24 -24.12
CA ARG A 7 -25.24 1.38 -24.70
C ARG A 7 -24.68 0.08 -25.28
N ASN A 8 -25.47 -0.99 -25.39
CA ASN A 8 -25.02 -2.33 -25.78
C ASN A 8 -23.83 -2.86 -24.96
N LEU A 9 -23.66 -2.38 -23.72
CA LEU A 9 -22.62 -2.83 -22.79
C LEU A 9 -23.14 -3.92 -21.84
N TRP A 10 -24.37 -4.38 -22.06
CA TRP A 10 -24.96 -5.44 -21.27
C TRP A 10 -24.39 -6.79 -21.71
N PRO A 11 -23.85 -7.61 -20.80
CA PRO A 11 -23.35 -8.92 -21.17
C PRO A 11 -24.53 -9.79 -21.61
N GLU A 12 -24.66 -10.05 -22.91
CA GLU A 12 -25.69 -10.95 -23.49
C GLU A 12 -25.35 -12.44 -23.30
N GLY A 13 -24.70 -12.80 -22.18
CA GLY A 13 -24.27 -14.17 -21.91
C GLY A 13 -23.97 -14.43 -20.44
N SER A 14 -23.97 -15.70 -20.06
CA SER A 14 -23.80 -16.21 -18.70
C SER A 14 -22.73 -15.46 -17.91
N ILE A 15 -23.08 -15.04 -16.69
CA ILE A 15 -22.23 -14.30 -15.72
C ILE A 15 -20.86 -14.98 -15.51
N PHE A 16 -20.78 -16.28 -15.80
CA PHE A 16 -19.54 -17.05 -15.87
C PHE A 16 -19.16 -17.32 -17.34
N ARG A 17 -18.22 -16.54 -17.86
CA ARG A 17 -17.54 -16.80 -19.14
C ARG A 17 -16.04 -16.77 -18.89
N ILE A 18 -15.36 -17.88 -19.19
CA ILE A 18 -13.89 -17.94 -19.11
C ILE A 18 -13.33 -17.06 -20.24
N PRO A 19 -12.48 -16.06 -19.95
CA PRO A 19 -11.91 -15.20 -20.97
C PRO A 19 -11.00 -15.98 -21.90
N SER A 20 -11.03 -15.63 -23.19
CA SER A 20 -10.10 -16.20 -24.17
C SER A 20 -8.67 -15.69 -23.91
N VAL A 21 -7.66 -16.42 -24.40
CA VAL A 21 -6.24 -16.02 -24.27
C VAL A 21 -5.99 -14.61 -24.82
N LYS A 22 -6.71 -14.20 -25.87
CA LYS A 22 -6.61 -12.86 -26.46
C LYS A 22 -7.14 -11.76 -25.53
N GLU A 23 -8.14 -12.06 -24.71
CA GLU A 23 -8.72 -11.15 -23.72
C GLU A 23 -7.90 -11.14 -22.42
N ALA A 24 -7.30 -12.28 -22.05
CA ALA A 24 -6.46 -12.41 -20.87
C ALA A 24 -5.06 -11.81 -21.04
N MET A 25 -4.49 -11.81 -22.25
CA MET A 25 -3.12 -11.36 -22.50
C MET A 25 -2.88 -9.87 -22.15
N PRO A 26 -3.75 -8.91 -22.49
CA PRO A 26 -3.58 -7.51 -22.07
C PRO A 26 -3.61 -7.35 -20.55
N LEU A 27 -4.50 -8.08 -19.87
CA LEU A 27 -4.56 -8.10 -18.42
C LEU A 27 -3.26 -8.65 -17.83
N LEU A 28 -2.74 -9.75 -18.37
CA LEU A 28 -1.49 -10.36 -17.89
C LEU A 28 -0.27 -9.46 -18.14
N ARG A 29 -0.23 -8.71 -19.25
CA ARG A 29 0.84 -7.73 -19.51
C ARG A 29 0.85 -6.58 -18.50
N PHE A 30 -0.31 -6.22 -17.95
CA PHE A 30 -0.42 -5.22 -16.90
C PHE A 30 -0.21 -5.80 -15.50
N ALA A 31 -0.93 -6.89 -15.18
CA ALA A 31 -0.94 -7.51 -13.87
C ALA A 31 0.33 -8.30 -13.57
N GLY A 32 0.96 -8.93 -14.57
CA GLY A 32 2.16 -9.76 -14.39
C GLY A 32 3.30 -9.00 -13.69
N PRO A 33 3.73 -7.84 -14.19
CA PRO A 33 4.75 -7.02 -13.53
C PRO A 33 4.35 -6.60 -12.11
N LEU A 34 3.09 -6.20 -11.92
CA LEU A 34 2.58 -5.80 -10.60
C LEU A 34 2.60 -6.97 -9.61
N SER A 35 2.21 -8.16 -10.04
CA SER A 35 2.24 -9.38 -9.24
C SER A 35 3.66 -9.74 -8.80
N ILE A 36 4.65 -9.62 -9.70
CA ILE A 36 6.06 -9.85 -9.35
C ILE A 36 6.48 -8.88 -8.24
N ILE A 37 6.18 -7.59 -8.37
CA ILE A 37 6.53 -6.58 -7.36
C ILE A 37 5.89 -6.90 -6.00
N VAL A 38 4.62 -7.30 -6.00
CA VAL A 38 3.91 -7.65 -4.76
C VAL A 38 4.48 -8.92 -4.14
N LEU A 39 4.74 -9.96 -4.94
CA LEU A 39 5.35 -11.21 -4.47
C LEU A 39 6.74 -10.96 -3.87
N THR A 40 7.56 -10.13 -4.52
CA THR A 40 8.88 -9.75 -3.99
C THR A 40 8.76 -9.08 -2.62
N ARG A 41 7.77 -8.21 -2.40
CA ARG A 41 7.52 -7.60 -1.09
C ARG A 41 7.11 -8.62 -0.03
N ILE A 42 6.19 -9.53 -0.37
CA ILE A 42 5.74 -10.59 0.54
C ILE A 42 6.92 -11.47 0.96
N ILE A 43 7.72 -11.90 -0.01
CA ILE A 43 8.94 -12.69 0.23
C ILE A 43 9.90 -11.93 1.17
N GLY A 44 10.08 -10.62 0.96
CA GLY A 44 10.86 -9.77 1.87
C GLY A 44 10.36 -9.80 3.31
N PHE A 45 9.05 -9.69 3.54
CA PHE A 45 8.48 -9.80 4.88
C PHE A 45 8.70 -11.17 5.51
N VAL A 46 8.58 -12.25 4.73
CA VAL A 46 8.88 -13.62 5.20
C VAL A 46 10.33 -13.75 5.63
N PHE A 47 11.28 -13.23 4.86
CA PHE A 47 12.70 -13.27 5.23
C PHE A 47 12.98 -12.46 6.50
N MET A 48 12.37 -11.29 6.68
CA MET A 48 12.50 -10.51 7.91
C MET A 48 11.92 -11.24 9.13
N SER A 49 10.76 -11.88 8.97
CA SER A 49 10.16 -12.73 10.02
C SER A 49 11.04 -13.93 10.36
N ALA A 50 11.61 -14.59 9.36
CA ALA A 50 12.54 -15.71 9.58
C ALA A 50 13.83 -15.26 10.28
N ALA A 51 14.33 -14.05 9.99
CA ALA A 51 15.46 -13.47 10.70
C ALA A 51 15.11 -13.17 12.17
N ALA A 52 13.94 -12.58 12.44
CA ALA A 52 13.47 -12.33 13.79
C ALA A 52 13.29 -13.64 14.60
N ALA A 53 12.82 -14.71 13.95
CA ALA A 53 12.68 -16.03 14.58
C ALA A 53 14.01 -16.59 15.11
N LYS A 54 15.13 -16.30 14.42
CA LYS A 54 16.48 -16.72 14.86
C LYS A 54 16.95 -15.99 16.12
N LEU A 55 16.38 -14.83 16.42
CA LEU A 55 16.69 -14.05 17.62
C LEU A 55 15.88 -14.52 18.84
N GLY A 56 14.96 -15.48 18.65
CA GLY A 56 14.13 -16.06 19.70
C GLY A 56 12.65 -15.77 19.53
N THR A 57 11.84 -16.43 20.34
CA THR A 57 10.36 -16.36 20.29
C THR A 57 9.84 -14.97 20.62
N THR A 58 10.42 -14.30 21.62
CA THR A 58 10.05 -12.94 22.04
C THR A 58 10.30 -11.91 20.93
N ALA A 59 11.45 -12.01 20.25
CA ALA A 59 11.80 -11.13 19.13
C ALA A 59 10.87 -11.35 17.92
N LEU A 60 10.51 -12.60 17.63
CA LEU A 60 9.53 -12.92 16.59
C LEU A 60 8.14 -12.35 16.92
N ALA A 61 7.68 -12.52 18.17
CA ALA A 61 6.39 -11.97 18.60
C ALA A 61 6.36 -10.44 18.50
N ALA A 62 7.43 -9.75 18.94
CA ALA A 62 7.56 -8.30 18.78
C ALA A 62 7.52 -7.88 17.30
N HIS A 63 8.22 -8.61 16.42
CA HIS A 63 8.17 -8.37 14.98
C HIS A 63 6.76 -8.52 14.41
N GLN A 64 6.00 -9.56 14.81
CA GLN A 64 4.63 -9.77 14.34
C GLN A 64 3.66 -8.66 14.79
N VAL A 65 3.86 -8.11 15.99
CA VAL A 65 3.07 -6.97 16.46
C VAL A 65 3.42 -5.72 15.64
N LEU A 66 4.70 -5.42 15.47
CA LEU A 66 5.17 -4.24 14.73
C LEU A 66 4.75 -4.27 13.25
N ILE A 67 4.81 -5.43 12.58
CA ILE A 67 4.37 -5.54 11.19
C ILE A 67 2.84 -5.37 11.06
N SER A 68 2.07 -5.83 12.05
CA SER A 68 0.62 -5.65 12.07
C SER A 68 0.25 -4.17 12.20
N LEU A 69 0.94 -3.44 13.08
CA LEU A 69 0.79 -1.98 13.19
C LEU A 69 1.17 -1.27 11.89
N PHE A 70 2.29 -1.66 11.28
CA PHE A 70 2.72 -1.12 9.98
C PHE A 70 1.65 -1.32 8.90
N ILE A 71 1.11 -2.54 8.76
CA ILE A 71 0.08 -2.84 7.75
C ILE A 71 -1.20 -2.04 8.02
N LEU A 72 -1.66 -1.97 9.27
CA LEU A 72 -2.83 -1.17 9.66
C LEU A 72 -2.69 0.28 9.21
N PHE A 73 -1.54 0.90 9.45
CA PHE A 73 -1.30 2.28 9.07
C PHE A 73 -1.06 2.46 7.57
N ALA A 74 -0.43 1.49 6.91
CA ALA A 74 -0.25 1.50 5.46
C ALA A 74 -1.59 1.50 4.70
N CYS A 75 -2.64 0.87 5.23
CA CYS A 75 -3.99 0.90 4.64
C CYS A 75 -4.52 2.33 4.44
N PHE A 76 -4.19 3.27 5.33
CA PHE A 76 -4.64 4.65 5.21
C PHE A 76 -3.84 5.47 4.17
N ALA A 77 -2.64 5.03 3.80
CA ALA A 77 -1.83 5.66 2.76
C ALA A 77 -2.21 5.19 1.34
N GLU A 78 -2.95 4.09 1.24
CA GLU A 78 -3.37 3.49 -0.03
C GLU A 78 -4.25 4.42 -0.88
N PRO A 79 -5.27 5.11 -0.35
CA PRO A 79 -6.08 6.06 -1.14
C PRO A 79 -5.23 7.18 -1.75
N LEU A 80 -4.23 7.68 -1.03
CA LEU A 80 -3.33 8.72 -1.54
C LEU A 80 -2.48 8.19 -2.70
N SER A 81 -2.00 6.95 -2.58
CA SER A 81 -1.28 6.25 -3.65
C SER A 81 -2.16 6.08 -4.89
N GLN A 82 -3.44 5.71 -4.71
CA GLN A 82 -4.39 5.56 -5.80
C GLN A 82 -4.71 6.90 -6.51
N VAL A 83 -4.78 8.02 -5.78
CA VAL A 83 -4.90 9.35 -6.40
C VAL A 83 -3.72 9.62 -7.33
N GLY A 84 -2.50 9.34 -6.88
CA GLY A 84 -1.30 9.47 -7.72
C GLY A 84 -1.36 8.60 -8.96
N GLN A 85 -1.63 7.30 -8.78
CA GLN A 85 -1.63 6.32 -9.87
C GLN A 85 -2.75 6.55 -10.90
N THR A 86 -3.92 7.06 -10.49
CA THR A 86 -5.07 7.24 -11.41
C THR A 86 -5.06 8.59 -12.11
N MET A 87 -4.53 9.64 -11.47
CA MET A 87 -4.62 11.01 -11.99
C MET A 87 -3.33 11.49 -12.66
N LEU A 88 -2.15 11.12 -12.18
CA LEU A 88 -0.88 11.60 -12.74
C LEU A 88 -0.63 11.13 -14.18
N PRO A 89 -0.85 9.85 -14.57
CA PRO A 89 -0.56 9.40 -15.93
C PRO A 89 -1.31 10.22 -17.00
N LYS A 90 -2.60 10.47 -16.76
CA LYS A 90 -3.44 11.27 -17.67
C LYS A 90 -2.95 12.71 -17.81
N LEU A 91 -2.41 13.30 -16.74
CA LEU A 91 -1.89 14.67 -16.76
C LEU A 91 -0.52 14.74 -17.45
N PHE A 92 0.33 13.74 -17.24
CA PHE A 92 1.62 13.63 -17.93
C PHE A 92 1.45 13.41 -19.43
N ASP A 93 0.53 12.55 -19.86
CA ASP A 93 0.24 12.31 -21.28
C ASP A 93 -0.23 13.59 -21.99
N LYS A 94 -1.09 14.38 -21.34
CA LYS A 94 -1.54 15.68 -21.87
C LYS A 94 -0.40 16.70 -21.90
N GLY A 95 0.43 16.73 -20.86
CA GLY A 95 1.59 17.59 -20.79
C GLY A 95 2.62 17.29 -21.90
N ALA A 96 2.88 16.01 -22.16
CA ALA A 96 3.76 15.55 -23.23
C ALA A 96 3.25 15.94 -24.63
N LYS A 97 1.94 16.11 -24.79
CA LYS A 97 1.29 16.60 -26.02
C LYS A 97 1.27 18.13 -26.14
N GLY A 98 1.96 18.86 -25.26
CA GLY A 98 2.10 20.33 -25.33
C GLY A 98 1.14 21.12 -24.44
N ASP A 99 0.28 20.46 -23.63
CA ASP A 99 -0.60 21.17 -22.70
C ASP A 99 0.17 21.65 -21.46
N VAL A 100 0.52 22.94 -21.48
CA VAL A 100 1.23 23.62 -20.38
C VAL A 100 0.40 23.61 -19.08
N ASN A 101 -0.93 23.68 -19.17
CA ASN A 101 -1.80 23.67 -18.00
C ASN A 101 -1.86 22.27 -17.37
N ALA A 102 -1.91 21.21 -18.18
CA ALA A 102 -1.81 19.84 -17.69
C ALA A 102 -0.47 19.58 -16.97
N SER A 103 0.64 20.08 -17.53
CA SER A 103 1.96 19.97 -16.90
C SER A 103 2.04 20.70 -15.54
N LYS A 104 1.45 21.90 -15.43
CA LYS A 104 1.35 22.62 -14.16
C LYS A 104 0.50 21.85 -13.14
N LYS A 105 -0.64 21.30 -13.57
CA LYS A 105 -1.52 20.47 -12.72
C LYS A 105 -0.83 19.19 -12.25
N ALA A 106 -0.06 18.50 -13.11
CA ALA A 106 0.71 17.31 -12.74
C ALA A 106 1.72 17.63 -11.62
N LYS A 107 2.49 18.71 -11.79
CA LYS A 107 3.46 19.18 -10.77
C LYS A 107 2.77 19.58 -9.47
N ALA A 108 1.64 20.27 -9.55
CA ALA A 108 0.86 20.66 -8.37
C ALA A 108 0.33 19.45 -7.63
N LEU A 109 -0.28 18.49 -8.34
CA LEU A 109 -0.79 17.25 -7.77
C LEU A 109 0.33 16.44 -7.12
N PHE A 110 1.46 16.27 -7.80
CA PHE A 110 2.62 15.57 -7.25
C PHE A 110 3.13 16.23 -5.96
N ARG A 111 3.25 17.56 -5.92
CA ARG A 111 3.62 18.30 -4.70
C ARG A 111 2.60 18.16 -3.58
N THR A 112 1.32 18.08 -3.90
CA THR A 112 0.26 17.87 -2.91
C THR A 112 0.35 16.47 -2.34
N ILE A 113 0.51 15.44 -3.18
CA ILE A 113 0.71 14.06 -2.74
C ILE A 113 1.92 13.94 -1.82
N LEU A 114 3.05 14.56 -2.19
CA LEU A 114 4.25 14.55 -1.34
C LEU A 114 4.03 15.26 0.00
N ARG A 115 3.38 16.44 0.01
CA ARG A 115 3.12 17.18 1.26
C ARG A 115 2.15 16.45 2.18
N VAL A 116 1.05 15.97 1.64
CA VAL A 116 0.05 15.21 2.40
C VAL A 116 0.66 13.90 2.87
N GLY A 117 1.39 13.19 2.00
CA GLY A 117 2.06 11.93 2.34
C GLY A 117 3.10 12.11 3.45
N ALA A 118 3.93 13.15 3.37
CA ALA A 118 4.91 13.46 4.41
C ALA A 118 4.25 13.83 5.75
N SER A 119 3.18 14.62 5.71
CA SER A 119 2.42 15.00 6.91
C SER A 119 1.79 13.76 7.55
N PHE A 120 1.19 12.91 6.74
CA PHE A 120 0.55 11.68 7.19
C PHE A 120 1.57 10.69 7.76
N ALA A 121 2.70 10.50 7.08
CA ALA A 121 3.80 9.69 7.58
C ALA A 121 4.31 10.20 8.93
N GLY A 122 4.52 11.52 9.08
CA GLY A 122 4.95 12.11 10.35
C GLY A 122 3.96 11.84 11.50
N VAL A 123 2.67 12.07 11.28
CA VAL A 123 1.63 11.81 12.28
C VAL A 123 1.57 10.32 12.65
N LEU A 124 1.61 9.43 11.66
CA LEU A 124 1.57 8.00 11.88
C LEU A 124 2.82 7.47 12.59
N SER A 125 3.99 7.99 12.26
CA SER A 125 5.24 7.63 12.95
C SER A 125 5.19 8.03 14.43
N ILE A 126 4.71 9.23 14.74
CA ILE A 126 4.53 9.69 16.13
C ILE A 126 3.48 8.83 16.85
N ALA A 127 2.35 8.53 16.19
CA ALA A 127 1.31 7.70 16.78
C ALA A 127 1.80 6.26 17.05
N THR A 128 2.55 5.67 16.12
CA THR A 128 3.14 4.33 16.28
C THR A 128 4.16 4.32 17.40
N ALA A 129 5.02 5.33 17.47
CA ALA A 129 5.97 5.50 18.58
C ALA A 129 5.25 5.57 19.93
N ALA A 130 4.22 6.40 20.04
CA ALA A 130 3.43 6.53 21.25
C ALA A 130 2.74 5.21 21.61
N ALA A 131 2.19 4.49 20.62
CA ALA A 131 1.57 3.18 20.82
C ALA A 131 2.58 2.13 21.31
N VAL A 132 3.82 2.13 20.81
CA VAL A 132 4.86 1.18 21.25
C VAL A 132 5.39 1.53 22.65
N TYR A 133 5.64 2.81 22.94
CA TYR A 133 6.21 3.22 24.23
C TYR A 133 5.18 3.25 25.36
N PHE A 134 4.04 3.91 25.16
CA PHE A 134 3.02 4.11 26.19
C PHE A 134 1.89 3.09 26.11
N GLY A 135 1.60 2.60 24.89
CA GLY A 135 0.47 1.73 24.60
C GLY A 135 0.82 0.25 24.42
N GLY A 136 2.04 -0.20 24.75
CA GLY A 136 2.46 -1.59 24.53
C GLY A 136 1.46 -2.61 25.11
N ALA A 137 0.89 -2.29 26.28
CA ALA A 137 -0.15 -3.07 26.95
C ALA A 137 -1.50 -3.14 26.22
N ILE A 138 -1.80 -2.18 25.32
CA ILE A 138 -3.02 -2.16 24.49
C ILE A 138 -2.89 -3.22 23.38
N VAL A 139 -1.67 -3.47 22.90
CA VAL A 139 -1.41 -4.34 21.75
C VAL A 139 -0.99 -5.74 22.18
N THR A 140 -0.30 -5.89 23.32
CA THR A 140 0.06 -7.17 23.91
C THR A 140 0.19 -7.08 25.42
N SER A 141 -0.15 -8.14 26.15
CA SER A 141 0.01 -8.20 27.61
C SER A 141 1.36 -8.75 28.08
N ASP A 142 2.21 -9.21 27.15
CA ASP A 142 3.52 -9.81 27.46
C ASP A 142 4.60 -8.73 27.66
N ALA A 143 5.16 -8.64 28.86
CA ALA A 143 6.17 -7.65 29.23
C ALA A 143 7.50 -7.82 28.45
N GLY A 144 7.88 -9.04 28.10
CA GLY A 144 9.08 -9.31 27.31
C GLY A 144 8.93 -8.82 25.87
N VAL A 145 7.74 -9.01 25.29
CA VAL A 145 7.42 -8.51 23.95
C VAL A 145 7.40 -6.98 23.93
N ILE A 146 6.83 -6.33 24.95
CA ILE A 146 6.83 -4.86 25.07
C ILE A 146 8.27 -4.31 25.13
N SER A 147 9.15 -4.96 25.91
CA SER A 147 10.56 -4.55 26.01
C SER A 147 11.27 -4.65 24.66
N ALA A 148 11.10 -5.79 23.96
CA ALA A 148 11.71 -6.00 22.64
C ALA A 148 11.17 -5.02 21.58
N MET A 149 9.88 -4.65 21.63
CA MET A 149 9.32 -3.64 20.74
C MET A 149 9.92 -2.25 20.98
N ARG A 150 10.17 -1.88 22.25
CA ARG A 150 10.80 -0.60 22.61
C ARG A 150 12.25 -0.54 22.16
N GLU A 151 13.00 -1.61 22.31
CA GLU A 151 14.39 -1.70 21.85
C GLU A 151 14.50 -1.57 20.32
N ALA A 152 13.54 -2.12 19.59
CA ALA A 152 13.50 -2.01 18.13
C ALA A 152 13.05 -0.62 17.61
N CYS A 153 12.60 0.29 18.47
CA CYS A 153 12.09 1.60 18.06
C CYS A 153 13.22 2.65 18.09
N PRO A 154 13.60 3.26 16.95
CA PRO A 154 14.80 4.10 16.82
C PRO A 154 14.64 5.54 17.35
N ILE A 155 13.79 5.77 18.36
CA ILE A 155 13.56 7.10 18.96
C ILE A 155 14.48 7.31 20.18
N VAL A 156 15.48 6.43 20.35
CA VAL A 156 16.62 6.57 21.25
C VAL A 156 17.90 6.37 20.45
#